data_AF-A0A914BWX3-F1
#
_entry.id   AF-A0A914BWX3-F1
#
_cell.length_a   1.000
_cell.length_b   1.000
_cell.length_c   1.000
_cell.angle_alpha   90.00
_cell.angle_beta   90.00
_cell.angle_gamma   90.00
#
_symmetry.space_group_name_H-M   'P 1'
#
loop_
_entity.id
_entity.type
_entity.pdbx_description
1 polymer ?
#
loop_
_entity_poly.entity_id
_entity_poly.type
_entity_poly.pdbx_seq_one_letter_code
_entity_poly.pdbx_strand_id
1 'polypeptide(L)'
;MLICHRPVFTLIHVAILLISLTTSADIYAEEEVRCFCDKLTCPGSIVCTGKWCLIGVRGEGGQGRLDQFCGYDDAERPEDCAQSWNKWTEVCACTENLCNTFAYLRANIDRNNEEIAQEDPHRRTRVPKVADFKSNRAWYQNHNQIVLLLIIPLAVGGFVVCLIFLNFHCKMS
;
A
#
# COMPACT_ATOMS: atom_id res chain seq x y z
N MET A 1 33.17 -0.16 44.91
CA MET A 1 31.87 -0.51 44.31
C MET A 1 31.16 0.72 43.70
N LEU A 2 31.88 1.58 42.94
CA LEU A 2 31.32 2.80 42.31
C LEU A 2 31.79 3.00 40.85
N ILE A 3 32.58 2.07 40.30
CA ILE A 3 33.25 2.25 39.00
C ILE A 3 32.36 1.81 37.83
N CYS A 4 31.36 0.92 38.03
CA CYS A 4 30.45 0.48 36.97
C CYS A 4 29.23 1.39 36.75
N HIS A 5 28.93 2.33 37.64
CA HIS A 5 27.72 3.16 37.50
C HIS A 5 27.88 4.28 36.46
N ARG A 6 29.10 4.78 36.27
CA ARG A 6 29.43 5.81 35.26
C ARG A 6 29.38 5.29 33.82
N PRO A 7 30.04 4.18 33.44
CA PRO A 7 30.09 3.73 32.05
C PRO A 7 28.72 3.26 31.54
N VAL A 8 27.91 2.63 32.40
CA VAL A 8 26.55 2.16 32.05
C VAL A 8 25.63 3.34 31.78
N PHE A 9 25.70 4.40 32.58
CA PHE A 9 24.85 5.59 32.38
C PHE A 9 25.24 6.35 31.11
N THR A 10 26.54 6.45 30.80
CA THR A 10 27.02 7.01 29.53
C THR A 10 26.67 6.14 28.33
N LEU A 11 26.74 4.81 28.44
CA LEU A 11 26.33 3.91 27.35
C LEU A 11 24.83 3.99 27.09
N ILE A 12 24.00 4.10 28.14
CA ILE A 12 22.55 4.32 28.00
C ILE A 12 22.29 5.68 27.35
N HIS A 13 22.98 6.74 27.76
CA HIS A 13 22.81 8.07 27.13
C HIS A 13 23.27 8.08 25.68
N VAL A 14 24.39 7.45 25.34
CA VAL A 14 24.88 7.31 23.97
C VAL A 14 23.93 6.46 23.14
N ALA A 15 23.39 5.36 23.69
CA ALA A 15 22.38 4.54 23.03
C ALA A 15 21.08 5.32 22.78
N ILE A 16 20.60 6.10 23.76
CA ILE A 16 19.43 6.98 23.59
C ILE A 16 19.72 8.05 22.54
N LEU A 17 20.89 8.70 22.56
CA LEU A 17 21.31 9.68 21.55
C LEU A 17 21.39 9.07 20.15
N LEU A 18 21.92 7.85 20.02
CA LEU A 18 21.99 7.12 18.75
C LEU A 18 20.60 6.72 18.27
N ILE A 19 19.71 6.25 19.15
CA ILE A 19 18.32 5.94 18.82
C ILE A 19 17.60 7.22 18.35
N SER A 20 17.74 8.34 19.08
CA SER A 20 17.19 9.64 18.70
C SER A 20 17.76 10.18 17.37
N LEU A 21 19.03 9.89 17.06
CA LEU A 21 19.62 10.21 15.74
C LEU A 21 19.02 9.33 14.63
N THR A 22 18.80 8.05 14.90
CA THR A 22 18.22 7.11 13.91
C THR A 22 16.72 7.27 13.69
N THR A 23 15.97 7.85 14.63
CA THR A 23 14.53 8.12 14.47
C THR A 23 14.21 9.25 13.48
N SER A 24 15.23 9.89 12.88
CA SER A 24 15.05 10.86 11.78
C SER A 24 15.14 10.22 10.39
N ALA A 25 15.45 8.92 10.30
CA ALA A 25 15.25 8.17 9.07
C ALA A 25 13.77 7.78 8.99
N ASP A 26 12.92 8.74 8.60
CA ASP A 26 11.63 8.38 8.03
C ASP A 26 11.92 7.47 6.83
N ILE A 27 11.75 6.17 7.03
CA ILE A 27 11.67 5.21 5.93
C ILE A 27 10.35 5.53 5.24
N TYR A 28 10.36 6.54 4.37
CA TYR A 28 9.38 6.71 3.32
C TYR A 28 9.62 5.57 2.33
N ALA A 29 9.21 4.36 2.72
CA ALA A 29 8.92 3.34 1.74
C ALA A 29 7.75 3.91 0.92
N GLU A 30 8.03 4.46 -0.27
CA GLU A 30 6.96 4.70 -1.24
C GLU A 30 6.24 3.36 -1.39
N GLU A 31 4.97 3.31 -0.97
CA GLU A 31 4.17 2.10 -1.00
C GLU A 31 3.87 1.77 -2.46
N GLU A 32 4.77 1.02 -3.08
CA GLU A 32 4.64 0.59 -4.45
C GLU A 32 3.50 -0.45 -4.57
N VAL A 33 2.59 -0.23 -5.53
CA VAL A 33 1.47 -1.14 -5.82
C VAL A 33 1.81 -2.05 -6.99
N ARG A 34 1.40 -3.32 -6.89
CA ARG A 34 1.49 -4.30 -8.00
C ARG A 34 0.23 -4.25 -8.85
N CYS A 35 0.38 -4.16 -10.16
CA CYS A 35 -0.71 -4.06 -11.13
C CYS A 35 -0.62 -5.20 -12.14
N PHE A 36 -1.76 -5.69 -12.62
CA PHE A 36 -1.80 -6.53 -13.80
C PHE A 36 -1.40 -5.70 -15.03
N CYS A 37 -0.62 -6.30 -15.92
CA CYS A 37 -0.15 -5.62 -17.12
C CYS A 37 -0.27 -6.53 -18.34
N ASP A 38 -0.80 -5.99 -19.43
CA ASP A 38 -0.86 -6.73 -20.69
C ASP A 38 0.55 -6.95 -21.27
N LYS A 39 0.74 -8.08 -21.95
CA LYS A 39 2.04 -8.49 -22.54
C LYS A 39 2.57 -7.49 -23.56
N LEU A 40 1.67 -6.73 -24.21
CA LEU A 40 2.03 -5.68 -25.15
C LEU A 40 2.66 -4.46 -24.46
N THR A 41 2.25 -4.20 -23.21
CA THR A 41 2.67 -3.03 -22.45
C THR A 41 3.85 -3.35 -21.53
N CYS A 42 3.87 -4.55 -20.94
CA CYS A 42 4.96 -5.03 -20.10
C CYS A 42 5.68 -6.23 -20.76
N PRO A 43 6.87 -6.02 -21.34
CA PRO A 43 7.61 -7.10 -21.98
C PRO A 43 8.11 -8.11 -20.94
N GLY A 44 7.70 -9.37 -21.10
CA GLY A 44 8.21 -10.49 -20.29
C GLY A 44 7.59 -10.66 -18.90
N SER A 45 6.62 -9.83 -18.52
CA SER A 45 5.87 -9.95 -17.27
C SER A 45 4.39 -9.66 -17.46
N ILE A 46 3.54 -10.33 -16.69
CA ILE A 46 2.10 -10.06 -16.61
C ILE A 46 1.74 -9.13 -15.44
N VAL A 47 2.75 -8.70 -14.70
CA VAL A 47 2.62 -7.82 -13.52
C VAL A 47 3.70 -6.75 -13.59
N CYS A 48 3.35 -5.52 -13.25
CA CYS A 48 4.30 -4.44 -13.04
C CYS A 48 4.04 -3.74 -11.70
N THR A 49 5.01 -2.94 -11.29
CA THR A 49 4.98 -2.22 -10.01
C THR A 49 5.04 -0.72 -10.29
N GLY A 50 4.20 0.08 -9.61
CA GLY A 50 4.15 1.53 -9.77
C GLY A 50 3.44 2.23 -8.61
N LYS A 51 3.04 3.49 -8.79
CA LYS A 51 2.32 4.27 -7.77
C LYS A 51 0.81 3.98 -7.74
N TRP A 52 0.26 3.59 -8.89
CA TRP A 52 -1.16 3.25 -9.05
C TRP A 52 -1.34 2.34 -10.28
N CYS A 53 -2.48 1.68 -10.38
CA CYS A 53 -2.87 0.83 -11.50
C CYS A 53 -3.91 1.51 -12.39
N LEU A 54 -3.85 1.29 -13.70
CA LEU A 54 -4.91 1.65 -14.65
C LEU A 54 -5.64 0.42 -15.17
N ILE A 55 -6.91 0.65 -15.46
CA ILE A 55 -7.77 -0.22 -16.26
C ILE A 55 -8.72 0.65 -17.09
N GLY A 56 -8.91 0.30 -18.35
CA GLY A 56 -9.84 1.02 -19.19
C GLY A 56 -9.95 0.45 -20.59
N VAL A 57 -10.79 1.05 -21.41
CA VAL A 57 -10.95 0.71 -22.83
C VAL A 57 -10.35 1.81 -23.69
N ARG A 58 -9.38 1.45 -24.53
CA ARG A 58 -8.77 2.35 -25.51
C ARG A 58 -9.50 2.24 -26.84
N GLY A 59 -9.83 3.38 -27.44
CA GLY A 59 -10.65 3.48 -28.66
C GLY A 59 -9.86 3.50 -29.97
N GLU A 60 -8.65 2.96 -30.00
CA GLU A 60 -7.76 3.10 -31.16
C GLU A 60 -8.20 2.15 -32.29
N GLY A 61 -8.55 2.72 -33.46
CA GLY A 61 -8.92 1.93 -34.65
C GLY A 61 -10.37 1.41 -34.68
N GLY A 62 -11.26 1.93 -33.83
CA GLY A 62 -12.69 1.57 -33.83
C GLY A 62 -13.03 0.24 -33.16
N GLN A 63 -12.04 -0.51 -32.69
CA GLN A 63 -12.22 -1.65 -31.79
C GLN A 63 -11.79 -1.26 -30.38
N GLY A 64 -12.70 -1.34 -29.41
CA GLY A 64 -12.37 -1.08 -28.02
C GLY A 64 -11.48 -2.19 -27.45
N ARG A 65 -10.24 -1.87 -27.09
CA ARG A 65 -9.32 -2.81 -26.44
C ARG A 65 -9.21 -2.49 -24.96
N LEU A 66 -9.36 -3.50 -24.11
CA LEU A 66 -9.10 -3.38 -22.67
C LEU A 66 -7.59 -3.30 -22.44
N ASP A 67 -7.13 -2.22 -21.82
CA ASP A 67 -5.73 -2.02 -21.46
C ASP A 67 -5.59 -1.91 -19.93
N GLN A 68 -4.54 -2.55 -19.41
CA GLN A 68 -4.21 -2.64 -17.99
C GLN A 68 -2.69 -2.46 -17.83
N PHE A 69 -2.25 -1.57 -16.96
CA PHE A 69 -0.83 -1.34 -16.63
C PHE A 69 -0.66 -0.47 -15.37
N CYS A 70 0.58 -0.20 -14.97
CA CYS A 70 0.97 0.65 -13.84
C CYS A 70 1.27 2.08 -14.29
N GLY A 71 0.94 3.05 -13.45
CA GLY A 71 1.38 4.44 -13.60
C GLY A 71 2.43 4.83 -12.58
N TYR A 72 3.20 5.85 -12.97
CA TYR A 72 4.34 6.35 -12.21
C TYR A 72 4.25 7.86 -11.92
N ASP A 73 3.57 8.60 -12.78
CA ASP A 73 3.44 10.06 -12.67
C ASP A 73 2.00 10.45 -12.30
N ASP A 74 1.81 11.13 -11.17
CA ASP A 74 0.50 11.59 -10.72
C ASP A 74 -0.16 12.59 -11.69
N ALA A 75 0.61 13.28 -12.54
CA ALA A 75 0.05 14.14 -13.58
C ALA A 75 -0.68 13.37 -14.68
N GLU A 76 -0.31 12.11 -14.90
CA GLU A 76 -0.97 11.20 -15.85
C GLU A 76 -2.09 10.38 -15.20
N ARG A 77 -2.35 10.60 -13.91
CA ARG A 77 -3.40 9.89 -13.18
C ARG A 77 -4.74 10.59 -13.39
N PRO A 78 -5.77 9.89 -13.89
CA PRO A 78 -7.13 10.44 -13.87
C PRO A 78 -7.60 10.59 -12.42
N GLU A 79 -8.24 11.71 -12.09
CA GLU A 79 -8.67 12.01 -10.70
C GLU A 79 -9.68 10.98 -10.16
N ASP A 80 -10.55 10.52 -11.05
CA ASP A 80 -11.56 9.47 -10.86
C ASP A 80 -11.59 8.58 -12.12
N CYS A 81 -12.63 7.77 -12.29
CA CYS A 81 -12.90 7.17 -13.59
C CYS A 81 -13.30 8.24 -14.60
N ALA A 82 -12.52 8.38 -15.66
CA ALA A 82 -12.68 9.39 -16.68
C ALA A 82 -13.15 8.75 -18.00
N GLN A 83 -14.04 9.46 -18.71
CA GLN A 83 -14.45 9.11 -20.06
C GLN A 83 -13.76 10.02 -21.08
N SER A 84 -13.52 9.52 -22.29
CA SER A 84 -12.91 10.28 -23.40
C SER A 84 -11.58 10.95 -23.02
N TRP A 85 -10.76 10.28 -22.20
CA TRP A 85 -9.50 10.82 -21.67
C TRP A 85 -8.31 10.27 -22.48
N ASN A 86 -7.44 11.10 -23.07
CA ASN A 86 -6.21 10.66 -23.75
C ASN A 86 -6.33 9.39 -24.64
N LYS A 87 -7.31 9.38 -25.56
CA LYS A 87 -7.66 8.24 -26.46
C LYS A 87 -8.33 7.04 -25.78
N TRP A 88 -8.59 7.13 -24.49
CA TRP A 88 -9.42 6.17 -23.77
C TRP A 88 -10.88 6.55 -23.91
N THR A 89 -11.72 5.56 -24.19
CA THR A 89 -13.16 5.69 -24.10
C THR A 89 -13.58 5.83 -22.65
N GLU A 90 -12.98 5.01 -21.78
CA GLU A 90 -13.17 5.00 -20.33
C GLU A 90 -11.88 4.48 -19.66
N VAL A 91 -11.46 5.10 -18.57
CA VAL A 91 -10.28 4.71 -17.80
C VAL A 91 -10.42 5.03 -16.33
N CYS A 92 -9.94 4.15 -15.47
CA CYS A 92 -9.97 4.26 -14.02
C CYS A 92 -8.58 4.03 -13.43
N ALA A 93 -8.25 4.74 -12.35
CA ALA A 93 -7.04 4.50 -11.56
C ALA A 93 -7.39 3.97 -10.15
N CYS A 94 -6.54 3.08 -9.62
CA CYS A 94 -6.69 2.52 -8.28
C CYS A 94 -5.31 2.25 -7.64
N THR A 95 -5.24 2.18 -6.30
CA THR A 95 -3.96 2.08 -5.55
C THR A 95 -3.83 0.78 -4.76
N GLU A 96 -4.74 -0.17 -4.95
CA GLU A 96 -4.69 -1.48 -4.28
C GLU A 96 -3.96 -2.53 -5.13
N ASN A 97 -3.31 -3.49 -4.48
CA ASN A 97 -2.60 -4.55 -5.18
C ASN A 97 -3.53 -5.35 -6.10
N LEU A 98 -3.20 -5.38 -7.38
CA LEU A 98 -3.91 -6.08 -8.46
C LEU A 98 -5.36 -5.61 -8.61
N CYS A 99 -5.67 -4.39 -8.19
CA CYS A 99 -7.01 -3.80 -8.26
C CYS A 99 -7.54 -3.67 -9.68
N ASN A 100 -6.63 -3.58 -10.65
CA ASN A 100 -6.98 -3.53 -12.06
C ASN A 100 -7.29 -4.91 -12.64
N THR A 101 -7.34 -5.99 -11.86
CA THR A 101 -7.77 -7.31 -12.36
C THR A 101 -9.28 -7.42 -12.44
N PHE A 102 -9.74 -8.22 -13.40
CA PHE A 102 -11.15 -8.47 -13.59
C PHE A 102 -11.79 -9.18 -12.36
N ALA A 103 -11.05 -10.05 -11.67
CA ALA A 103 -11.52 -10.72 -10.46
C ALA A 103 -11.78 -9.74 -9.30
N TYR A 104 -10.88 -8.78 -9.11
CA TYR A 104 -11.04 -7.72 -8.14
C TYR A 104 -12.27 -6.84 -8.46
N LEU A 105 -12.45 -6.48 -9.73
CA LEU A 105 -13.62 -5.71 -10.17
C LEU A 105 -14.96 -6.41 -9.88
N ARG A 106 -15.10 -7.71 -10.18
CA ARG A 106 -16.33 -8.47 -9.86
C ARG A 106 -16.59 -8.49 -8.35
N ALA A 107 -15.57 -8.83 -7.56
CA ALA A 107 -15.70 -8.90 -6.11
C ALA A 107 -16.13 -7.55 -5.49
N ASN A 108 -15.70 -6.43 -6.08
CA ASN A 108 -16.08 -5.10 -5.61
C ASN A 108 -17.52 -4.72 -5.99
N ILE A 109 -18.01 -5.16 -7.15
CA ILE A 109 -19.42 -4.95 -7.56
C ILE A 109 -20.36 -5.71 -6.62
N ASP A 110 -20.02 -6.96 -6.30
CA ASP A 110 -20.86 -7.81 -5.45
C ASP A 110 -20.96 -7.22 -4.03
N ARG A 111 -19.84 -6.75 -3.46
CA ARG A 111 -19.81 -6.10 -2.14
C ARG A 111 -20.62 -4.81 -2.08
N ASN A 112 -20.48 -3.94 -3.07
CA ASN A 112 -21.23 -2.68 -3.12
C ASN A 112 -22.74 -2.92 -3.23
N ASN A 113 -23.17 -3.99 -3.92
CA ASN A 113 -24.58 -4.35 -4.02
C ASN A 113 -25.15 -4.90 -2.70
N GLU A 114 -24.34 -5.56 -1.87
CA GLU A 114 -24.73 -6.03 -0.54
C GLU A 114 -24.95 -4.87 0.44
N GLU A 115 -24.12 -3.83 0.39
CA GLU A 115 -24.28 -2.61 1.20
C GLU A 115 -25.55 -1.84 0.81
N ILE A 116 -25.84 -1.72 -0.49
CA ILE A 116 -27.05 -1.03 -0.98
C ILE A 116 -28.34 -1.81 -0.65
N ALA A 117 -28.28 -3.14 -0.55
CA ALA A 117 -29.45 -3.96 -0.24
C ALA A 117 -30.02 -3.75 1.18
N GLN A 118 -29.32 -3.01 2.05
CA GLN A 118 -29.84 -2.58 3.35
C GLN A 118 -30.67 -1.27 3.27
N GLU A 119 -30.61 -0.52 2.16
CA GLU A 119 -31.41 0.69 1.94
C GLU A 119 -32.47 0.48 0.84
N ASP A 120 -33.70 0.15 1.26
CA ASP A 120 -34.98 0.24 0.53
C ASP A 120 -35.22 -0.68 -0.71
N PRO A 121 -36.17 -1.65 -0.63
CA PRO A 121 -36.42 -2.65 -1.68
C PRO A 121 -37.20 -2.15 -2.92
N HIS A 122 -37.56 -0.86 -3.05
CA HIS A 122 -38.52 -0.41 -4.08
C HIS A 122 -38.00 0.21 -5.38
N ARG A 123 -36.71 0.11 -5.70
CA ARG A 123 -36.15 0.72 -6.95
C ARG A 123 -35.62 -0.27 -7.99
N ARG A 124 -36.34 -1.37 -8.25
CA ARG A 124 -35.88 -2.48 -9.10
C ARG A 124 -36.10 -2.34 -10.62
N THR A 125 -36.23 -1.14 -11.18
CA THR A 125 -36.43 -0.98 -12.64
C THR A 125 -35.68 0.19 -13.24
N ARG A 126 -34.41 0.34 -12.88
CA ARG A 126 -33.48 1.11 -13.70
C ARG A 126 -32.31 0.19 -14.01
N VAL A 127 -32.09 -0.05 -15.31
CA VAL A 127 -30.80 -0.53 -15.82
C VAL A 127 -29.72 0.19 -15.02
N PRO A 128 -28.78 -0.50 -14.35
CA PRO A 128 -27.72 0.18 -13.64
C PRO A 128 -27.02 1.05 -14.68
N LYS A 129 -27.19 2.37 -14.58
CA LYS A 129 -26.24 3.31 -15.18
C LYS A 129 -24.90 2.81 -14.68
N VAL A 130 -23.99 2.48 -15.60
CA VAL A 130 -22.60 2.08 -15.31
C VAL A 130 -22.20 2.82 -14.06
N ALA A 131 -22.05 2.06 -12.97
CA ALA A 131 -21.89 2.64 -11.65
C ALA A 131 -20.77 3.66 -11.77
N ASP A 132 -21.05 4.92 -11.43
CA ASP A 132 -19.99 5.87 -11.15
C ASP A 132 -19.09 5.13 -10.17
N PHE A 133 -17.94 4.68 -10.65
CA PHE A 133 -16.88 4.13 -9.83
C PHE A 133 -16.29 5.33 -9.13
N LYS A 134 -17.09 5.92 -8.25
CA LYS A 134 -16.65 6.83 -7.22
C LYS A 134 -15.76 5.95 -6.37
N SER A 135 -14.47 6.03 -6.66
CA SER A 135 -13.41 5.51 -5.83
C SER A 135 -13.59 6.19 -4.47
N ASN A 136 -14.38 5.57 -3.59
CA ASN A 136 -14.42 5.96 -2.20
C ASN A 136 -12.99 5.70 -1.72
N ARG A 137 -12.21 6.78 -1.58
CA ARG A 137 -10.82 6.80 -1.11
C ARG A 137 -10.66 6.33 0.36
N ALA A 138 -11.58 5.51 0.86
CA ALA A 138 -11.66 5.05 2.24
C ALA A 138 -11.27 3.56 2.41
N TRP A 139 -10.88 2.87 1.34
CA TRP A 139 -10.70 1.42 1.39
C TRP A 139 -9.27 0.99 1.81
N TYR A 140 -9.20 0.55 3.08
CA TYR A 140 -8.32 -0.51 3.61
C TYR A 140 -6.80 -0.23 3.75
N GLN A 141 -6.42 0.66 4.68
CA GLN A 141 -5.08 0.63 5.30
C GLN A 141 -4.97 -0.52 6.32
N ASN A 142 -4.52 -1.71 5.91
CA ASN A 142 -4.15 -2.73 6.89
C ASN A 142 -3.12 -3.75 6.39
N HIS A 143 -1.92 -3.29 6.04
CA HIS A 143 -0.77 -4.18 5.88
C HIS A 143 0.53 -3.68 6.52
N ASN A 144 0.63 -2.38 6.84
CA ASN A 144 1.86 -1.82 7.42
C ASN A 144 1.99 -2.01 8.95
N GLN A 145 0.93 -2.45 9.65
CA GLN A 145 0.98 -2.69 11.10
C GLN A 145 1.74 -3.97 11.50
N ILE A 146 1.83 -4.96 10.62
CA ILE A 146 2.45 -6.27 10.94
C ILE A 146 3.98 -6.15 11.02
N VAL A 147 4.59 -5.34 10.15
CA VAL A 147 6.05 -5.13 10.14
C VAL A 147 6.50 -4.34 11.37
N LEU A 148 5.74 -3.33 11.77
CA LEU A 148 6.00 -2.54 12.98
C LEU A 148 5.95 -3.41 14.26
N LEU A 149 5.01 -4.37 14.30
CA LEU A 149 4.84 -5.29 15.43
C LEU A 149 5.95 -6.34 15.57
N LEU A 150 6.72 -6.63 14.51
CA LEU A 150 7.81 -7.63 14.57
C LEU A 150 9.17 -7.00 14.87
N ILE A 151 9.45 -5.81 14.33
CA ILE A 151 10.76 -5.16 14.49
C ILE A 151 10.95 -4.62 15.92
N ILE A 152 9.89 -4.05 16.50
CA ILE A 152 9.98 -3.44 17.84
C ILE A 152 10.30 -4.48 18.92
N PRO A 153 9.61 -5.64 19.02
CA PRO A 153 9.95 -6.67 20.02
C PRO A 153 11.33 -7.29 19.83
N LEU A 154 11.79 -7.45 18.58
CA LEU A 154 13.12 -7.99 18.28
C LEU A 154 14.23 -7.03 18.72
N ALA A 155 14.07 -5.73 18.45
CA ALA A 155 15.02 -4.71 18.87
C ALA A 155 15.08 -4.57 20.40
N VAL A 156 13.91 -4.52 21.06
CA VAL A 156 13.81 -4.42 22.53
C VAL A 156 14.37 -5.68 23.20
N GLY A 157 14.05 -6.86 22.67
CA GLY A 157 14.57 -8.13 23.19
C GLY A 157 16.10 -8.23 23.10
N GLY A 158 16.68 -7.88 21.94
CA GLY A 158 18.13 -7.86 21.76
C GLY A 158 18.84 -6.89 22.71
N PHE A 159 18.26 -5.71 22.92
CA PHE A 159 18.82 -4.70 23.82
C PHE A 159 18.85 -5.15 25.29
N VAL A 160 17.79 -5.80 25.76
CA VAL A 160 17.72 -6.34 27.13
C VAL A 160 18.77 -7.43 27.36
N VAL A 161 18.98 -8.32 26.39
CA VAL A 161 20.01 -9.37 26.48
C VAL A 161 21.40 -8.75 26.59
N CYS A 162 21.73 -7.74 25.78
CA CYS A 162 23.01 -7.03 25.87
C CYS A 162 23.23 -6.39 27.25
N LEU A 163 22.21 -5.75 27.84
CA LEU A 163 22.31 -5.15 29.17
C LEU A 163 22.56 -6.19 30.27
N ILE A 164 21.90 -7.35 30.19
CA ILE A 164 22.09 -8.44 31.16
C ILE A 164 23.50 -9.00 31.06
N PHE A 165 24.01 -9.25 29.84
CA PHE A 165 25.37 -9.74 29.64
C PHE A 165 26.44 -8.78 30.18
N LEU A 166 26.28 -7.47 29.93
CA LEU A 166 27.19 -6.46 30.46
C LEU A 166 27.15 -6.39 31.99
N ASN A 167 25.95 -6.47 32.59
CA ASN A 167 25.78 -6.47 34.04
C ASN A 167 26.42 -7.72 34.69
N PHE A 168 26.25 -8.88 34.07
CA PHE A 168 26.76 -10.16 34.56
C PHE A 168 28.30 -10.22 34.50
N HIS A 169 28.90 -9.77 33.40
CA HIS A 169 30.36 -9.69 33.27
C HIS A 169 30.99 -8.64 34.21
N CYS A 170 30.27 -7.56 34.55
CA CYS A 170 30.72 -6.59 35.54
C CYS A 170 30.64 -7.10 36.99
N LYS A 171 29.85 -8.15 37.26
CA LYS A 171 29.69 -8.74 38.60
C LYS A 171 30.77 -9.81 38.91
N MET A 172 31.40 -10.37 37.88
CA MET A 172 32.44 -11.40 38.00
C MET A 172 33.88 -10.88 37.98
N SER A 173 34.09 -9.56 37.85
CA SER A 173 35.41 -8.92 37.94
C SER A 173 35.56 -8.04 39.18
#